data_AF-A0A7J5MXY2-F1
#
_entry.id   AF-A0A7J5MXY2-F1
#
_cell.length_a   1.000
_cell.length_b   1.000
_cell.length_c   1.000
_cell.angle_alpha   90.00
_cell.angle_beta   90.00
_cell.angle_gamma   90.00
#
_symmetry.space_group_name_H-M   'P 1'
#
loop_
_entity.id
_entity.type
_entity.pdbx_description
1 polymer ?
#
loop_
_entity_poly.entity_id
_entity_poly.type
_entity_poly.pdbx_seq_one_letter_code
_entity_poly.pdbx_strand_id
1 'polypeptide(L)'
;MSSPAWLTIIVSIITACGGGIVGWATKRIDAGWATKSDIDRLAGEIAKLDVQLAKVCSKLDNDNRRLNSIEQSAMRSELFAATQDRTQHEHQLEVGKRYLAAGYNGAGHVRITQLKADYSRRLASDDWDY
;
A
#
# COMPACT_ATOMS: atom_id res chain seq x y z
N MET A 1 -2.82 -42.26 16.30
CA MET A 1 -1.55 -41.67 16.76
C MET A 1 -1.35 -40.38 16.01
N SER A 2 -1.48 -39.24 16.68
CA SER A 2 -1.28 -37.91 16.07
C SER A 2 0.19 -37.74 15.68
N SER A 3 0.46 -37.60 14.38
CA SER A 3 1.82 -37.35 13.89
C SER A 3 2.38 -36.08 14.56
N PRO A 4 3.63 -36.11 15.06
CA PRO A 4 4.24 -34.94 15.68
C PRO A 4 4.31 -33.76 14.71
N ALA A 5 4.00 -32.55 15.17
CA ALA A 5 3.91 -31.34 14.32
C ALA A 5 5.20 -31.06 13.50
N TRP A 6 6.37 -31.43 14.02
CA TRP A 6 7.65 -31.28 13.32
C TRP A 6 7.76 -32.16 12.07
N LEU A 7 7.14 -33.33 12.10
CA LEU A 7 7.10 -34.28 10.98
C LEU A 7 6.22 -33.71 9.85
N THR A 8 5.14 -33.01 10.20
CA THR A 8 4.25 -32.34 9.25
C THR A 8 4.92 -31.14 8.59
N ILE A 9 5.71 -30.35 9.34
CA ILE A 9 6.48 -29.22 8.80
C ILE A 9 7.52 -29.71 7.79
N ILE A 10 8.26 -30.76 8.15
CA ILE A 10 9.24 -31.39 7.25
C ILE A 10 8.54 -31.91 5.99
N VAL A 11 7.43 -32.65 6.12
CA VAL A 11 6.66 -33.16 4.96
C VAL A 11 6.11 -32.04 4.08
N SER A 12 5.68 -30.91 4.65
CA SER A 12 5.16 -29.77 3.89
C SER A 12 6.25 -29.06 3.05
N ILE A 13 7.46 -28.90 3.59
CA ILE A 13 8.62 -28.36 2.88
C ILE A 13 9.08 -29.36 1.80
N ILE A 14 9.02 -30.66 2.10
CA ILE A 14 9.38 -31.76 1.19
C ILE A 14 8.45 -31.84 -0.04
N THR A 15 7.15 -31.66 0.16
CA THR A 15 6.15 -31.73 -0.92
C THR A 15 6.34 -30.58 -1.92
N ALA A 16 6.87 -29.45 -1.46
CA ALA A 16 7.18 -28.30 -2.31
C ALA A 16 8.51 -28.43 -3.10
N CYS A 17 9.45 -29.29 -2.67
CA CYS A 17 10.82 -29.30 -3.23
C CYS A 17 11.31 -30.64 -3.81
N GLY A 18 10.48 -31.69 -3.84
CA GLY A 18 10.80 -32.97 -4.48
C GLY A 18 11.55 -33.95 -3.58
N GLY A 19 11.11 -35.22 -3.58
CA GLY A 19 11.46 -36.25 -2.59
C GLY A 19 12.95 -36.64 -2.45
N GLY A 20 13.86 -36.16 -3.31
CA GLY A 20 15.31 -36.43 -3.20
C GLY A 20 15.97 -35.74 -2.00
N ILE A 21 15.42 -34.63 -1.52
CA ILE A 21 15.95 -33.86 -0.39
C ILE A 21 15.73 -34.61 0.94
N VAL A 22 14.71 -35.49 1.01
CA VAL A 22 14.36 -36.26 2.21
C VAL A 22 15.49 -37.18 2.64
N GLY A 23 16.02 -38.00 1.72
CA GLY A 23 17.08 -38.97 2.03
C GLY A 23 18.43 -38.31 2.35
N TRP A 24 18.66 -37.10 1.83
CA TRP A 24 19.84 -36.29 2.14
C TRP A 24 19.71 -35.59 3.50
N ALA A 25 18.53 -35.04 3.81
CA ALA A 25 18.26 -34.34 5.06
C ALA A 25 18.21 -35.31 6.25
N THR A 26 17.55 -36.47 6.11
CA THR A 26 17.49 -37.48 7.19
C THR A 26 18.86 -38.06 7.49
N LYS A 27 19.68 -38.39 6.48
CA LYS A 27 21.07 -38.83 6.69
C LYS A 27 21.94 -37.78 7.38
N ARG A 28 21.68 -36.49 7.16
CA ARG A 28 22.45 -35.41 7.82
C ARG A 28 21.96 -35.08 9.23
N ILE A 29 20.68 -35.27 9.51
CA ILE A 29 20.12 -35.19 10.86
C ILE A 29 20.66 -36.35 11.71
N ASP A 30 20.69 -37.58 11.17
CA ASP A 30 21.32 -38.75 11.82
C ASP A 30 22.85 -38.58 11.98
N ALA A 31 23.50 -37.79 11.13
CA ALA A 31 24.92 -37.48 11.25
C ALA A 31 25.26 -36.47 12.36
N GLY A 32 24.26 -35.94 13.09
CA GLY A 32 24.45 -35.07 14.26
C GLY A 32 24.74 -33.60 13.95
N TRP A 33 24.48 -33.13 12.72
CA TRP A 33 24.83 -31.76 12.30
C TRP A 33 23.71 -30.73 12.51
N ALA A 34 22.48 -31.18 12.78
CA ALA A 34 21.35 -30.34 13.12
C ALA A 34 20.52 -31.06 14.20
N THR A 35 20.58 -30.56 15.43
CA THR A 35 19.79 -31.09 16.53
C THR A 35 18.33 -30.64 16.39
N LYS A 36 17.37 -31.43 16.91
CA LYS A 36 15.95 -31.07 16.91
C LYS A 36 15.69 -29.66 17.48
N SER A 37 16.48 -29.26 18.48
CA SER A 37 16.46 -27.92 19.06
C SER A 37 16.83 -26.81 18.08
N ASP A 38 17.70 -27.07 17.09
CA ASP A 38 18.08 -26.09 16.08
C ASP A 38 16.95 -25.88 15.06
N ILE A 39 16.25 -26.96 14.71
CA ILE A 39 15.07 -26.90 13.84
C ILE A 39 13.93 -26.15 14.55
N ASP A 40 13.68 -26.47 15.82
CA ASP A 40 12.64 -25.80 16.62
C ASP A 40 13.00 -24.30 16.83
N ARG A 41 14.28 -23.97 17.01
CA ARG A 41 14.76 -22.58 17.08
C ARG A 41 14.52 -21.83 15.78
N LEU A 42 14.94 -22.40 14.64
CA LEU A 42 14.75 -21.78 13.32
C LEU A 42 13.27 -21.61 12.99
N ALA A 43 12.42 -22.60 13.32
CA ALA A 43 10.97 -22.48 13.14
C ALA A 43 10.38 -21.34 13.99
N GLY A 44 10.86 -21.16 15.23
CA GLY A 44 10.48 -20.03 16.08
C GLY A 44 10.94 -18.67 15.52
N GLU A 45 12.14 -18.61 14.95
CA GLU A 45 12.66 -17.39 14.30
C GLU A 45 11.86 -17.03 13.04
N ILE A 46 11.50 -18.01 12.21
CA ILE A 46 10.63 -17.83 11.03
C ILE A 46 9.26 -17.30 11.47
N ALA A 47 8.63 -17.94 12.47
CA ALA A 47 7.33 -17.50 12.97
C ALA A 47 7.37 -16.06 13.52
N LYS A 48 8.48 -15.67 14.18
CA LYS A 48 8.67 -14.32 14.67
C LYS A 48 8.84 -13.31 13.52
N LEU A 49 9.56 -13.67 12.47
CA LEU A 49 9.73 -12.84 11.28
C LEU A 49 8.41 -12.63 10.54
N ASP A 50 7.56 -13.67 10.43
CA ASP A 50 6.23 -13.56 9.81
C ASP A 50 5.33 -12.56 10.55
N VAL A 51 5.34 -12.61 11.89
CA VAL A 51 4.60 -11.65 12.72
C VAL A 51 5.13 -10.22 12.53
N GLN A 52 6.46 -10.05 12.45
CA GLN A 52 7.06 -8.74 12.19
C GLN A 52 6.72 -8.22 10.80
N LEU A 53 6.74 -9.07 9.78
CA LEU A 53 6.36 -8.72 8.41
C LEU A 53 4.91 -8.26 8.35
N ALA A 54 3.97 -9.01 8.95
CA ALA A 54 2.57 -8.63 9.04
C ALA A 54 2.38 -7.26 9.73
N LYS A 55 3.15 -6.99 10.79
CA LYS A 55 3.14 -5.70 11.49
C LYS A 55 3.67 -4.56 10.61
N VAL A 56 4.72 -4.80 9.82
CA VAL A 56 5.26 -3.79 8.90
C VAL A 56 4.30 -3.53 7.75
N CYS A 57 3.72 -4.57 7.14
CA CYS A 57 2.73 -4.43 6.07
C CYS A 57 1.51 -3.63 6.55
N SER A 58 0.93 -3.99 7.70
CA SER A 58 -0.20 -3.24 8.27
C SER A 58 0.14 -1.79 8.61
N LYS A 59 1.36 -1.52 9.08
CA LYS A 59 1.83 -0.14 9.31
C LYS A 59 1.94 0.63 8.00
N LEU A 60 2.54 0.03 6.97
CA LEU A 60 2.68 0.64 5.65
C LEU A 60 1.31 0.95 5.02
N ASP A 61 0.35 0.04 5.13
CA ASP A 61 -1.02 0.28 4.65
C ASP A 61 -1.69 1.45 5.37
N ASN A 62 -1.52 1.55 6.69
CA ASN A 62 -2.05 2.66 7.47
C ASN A 62 -1.38 3.99 7.10
N ASP A 63 -0.06 4.00 6.91
CA ASP A 63 0.67 5.19 6.49
C ASP A 63 0.26 5.63 5.07
N ASN A 64 0.07 4.69 4.14
CA ASN A 64 -0.43 4.99 2.79
C ASN A 64 -1.84 5.60 2.82
N ARG A 65 -2.75 5.06 3.66
CA ARG A 65 -4.09 5.65 3.84
C ARG A 65 -4.01 7.07 4.39
N ARG A 66 -3.10 7.32 5.33
CA ARG A 66 -2.89 8.65 5.93
C ARG A 66 -2.29 9.63 4.93
N LEU A 67 -1.34 9.21 4.11
CA LEU A 67 -0.79 10.04 3.04
C LEU A 67 -1.87 10.42 2.03
N ASN A 68 -2.67 9.45 1.57
CA ASN A 68 -3.78 9.70 0.66
C ASN A 68 -4.81 10.68 1.24
N SER A 69 -5.12 10.59 2.55
CA SER A 69 -6.07 11.51 3.17
C SER A 69 -5.50 12.93 3.31
N ILE A 70 -4.20 13.06 3.60
CA ILE A 70 -3.50 14.36 3.63
C ILE A 70 -3.47 14.97 2.23
N GLU A 71 -3.09 14.18 1.22
CA GLU A 71 -3.02 14.65 -0.17
C GLU A 71 -4.39 15.12 -0.67
N GLN A 72 -5.45 14.34 -0.41
CA GLN A 72 -6.82 14.74 -0.72
C GLN A 72 -7.22 16.04 -0.01
N SER A 73 -6.81 16.22 1.24
CA SER A 73 -7.11 17.42 2.03
C SER A 73 -6.36 18.65 1.50
N ALA A 74 -5.10 18.49 1.11
CA ALA A 74 -4.29 19.55 0.51
C ALA A 74 -4.88 20.01 -0.83
N MET A 75 -5.20 19.08 -1.74
CA MET A 75 -5.84 19.41 -3.01
C MET A 75 -7.20 20.09 -2.81
N ARG A 76 -7.99 19.66 -1.82
CA ARG A 76 -9.23 20.36 -1.47
C ARG A 76 -8.95 21.79 -1.02
N SER A 77 -7.97 21.99 -0.14
CA SER A 77 -7.60 23.35 0.30
C SER A 77 -7.29 24.26 -0.89
N GLU A 78 -6.56 23.77 -1.89
CA GLU A 78 -6.24 24.52 -3.11
C GLU A 78 -7.48 24.79 -3.97
N LEU A 79 -8.33 23.77 -4.20
CA LEU A 79 -9.58 23.90 -4.97
C LEU A 79 -10.56 24.90 -4.36
N PHE A 80 -10.61 24.98 -3.03
CA PHE A 80 -11.53 25.85 -2.29
C PHE A 80 -10.94 27.23 -1.96
N ALA A 81 -9.67 27.49 -2.28
CA ALA A 81 -9.09 28.81 -2.15
C ALA A 81 -9.84 29.83 -3.03
N ALA A 82 -9.90 31.07 -2.55
CA ALA A 82 -10.42 32.18 -3.35
C ALA A 82 -9.54 32.37 -4.59
N THR A 83 -10.16 32.47 -5.75
CA THR A 83 -9.49 32.68 -7.04
C THR A 83 -9.31 34.18 -7.22
N GLN A 84 -8.06 34.66 -7.25
CA GLN A 84 -7.69 36.08 -7.26
C GLN A 84 -7.13 36.53 -8.62
N ASP A 85 -6.63 35.58 -9.42
CA ASP A 85 -6.11 35.87 -10.74
C ASP A 85 -6.26 34.67 -11.67
N ARG A 86 -6.01 34.90 -12.97
CA ARG A 86 -6.12 33.87 -14.00
C ARG A 86 -5.14 32.72 -13.79
N THR A 87 -3.92 33.00 -13.38
CA THR A 87 -2.89 31.97 -13.15
C THR A 87 -3.30 31.03 -12.02
N GLN A 88 -3.85 31.58 -10.95
CA GLN A 88 -4.39 30.83 -9.83
C GLN A 88 -5.60 29.99 -10.27
N HIS A 89 -6.48 30.53 -11.11
CA HIS A 89 -7.60 29.76 -11.66
C HIS A 89 -7.11 28.56 -12.49
N GLU A 90 -6.16 28.78 -13.40
CA GLU A 90 -5.56 27.72 -14.22
C GLU A 90 -4.88 26.66 -13.34
N HIS A 91 -4.16 27.09 -12.29
CA HIS A 91 -3.56 26.20 -11.31
C HIS A 91 -4.63 25.36 -10.58
N GLN A 92 -5.72 25.97 -10.11
CA GLN A 92 -6.82 25.25 -9.47
C GLN A 92 -7.47 24.23 -10.41
N LEU A 93 -7.56 24.52 -11.71
CA LEU A 93 -8.05 23.56 -12.70
C LEU A 93 -7.08 22.38 -12.87
N GLU A 94 -5.76 22.62 -12.82
CA GLU A 94 -4.76 21.56 -12.88
C GLU A 94 -4.79 20.67 -11.64
N VAL A 95 -4.89 21.27 -10.45
CA VAL A 95 -5.14 20.56 -9.20
C VAL A 95 -6.43 19.74 -9.30
N GLY A 96 -7.47 20.30 -9.91
CA GLY A 96 -8.72 19.61 -10.20
C GLY A 96 -8.56 18.37 -11.08
N LYS A 97 -7.72 18.43 -12.12
CA LYS A 97 -7.42 17.26 -12.95
C LYS A 97 -6.73 16.16 -12.13
N ARG A 98 -5.74 16.52 -11.32
CA ARG A 98 -5.05 15.59 -10.41
C ARG A 98 -5.99 14.96 -9.40
N TYR A 99 -6.89 15.76 -8.82
CA TYR A 99 -7.90 15.28 -7.87
C TYR A 99 -8.81 14.21 -8.47
N LEU A 100 -9.26 14.41 -9.72
CA LEU A 100 -10.08 13.44 -10.45
C LEU A 100 -9.28 12.19 -10.85
N ALA A 101 -8.03 12.37 -11.30
CA ALA A 101 -7.16 11.26 -11.68
C ALA A 101 -6.83 10.35 -10.48
N ALA A 102 -6.71 10.91 -9.28
CA ALA A 102 -6.54 10.15 -8.04
C ALA A 102 -7.83 9.45 -7.55
N GLY A 103 -8.96 9.60 -8.25
CA GLY A 103 -10.23 8.96 -7.91
C GLY A 103 -10.94 9.55 -6.67
N TYR A 104 -10.53 10.74 -6.22
CA TYR A 104 -11.13 11.37 -5.04
C TYR A 104 -12.51 11.96 -5.34
N ASN A 105 -13.44 11.90 -4.38
CA ASN A 105 -14.86 12.21 -4.59
C ASN A 105 -15.40 13.36 -3.70
N GLY A 106 -16.71 13.62 -3.82
CA GLY A 106 -17.45 14.57 -2.97
C GLY A 106 -17.36 16.02 -3.44
N ALA A 107 -17.34 16.98 -2.51
CA ALA A 107 -17.47 18.42 -2.80
C ALA A 107 -16.40 18.97 -3.77
N GLY A 108 -15.21 18.34 -3.83
CA GLY A 108 -14.17 18.70 -4.80
C GLY A 108 -14.63 18.58 -6.24
N HIS A 109 -15.42 17.56 -6.60
CA HIS A 109 -15.98 17.41 -7.94
C HIS A 109 -16.87 18.59 -8.32
N VAL A 110 -17.76 18.99 -7.40
CA VAL A 110 -18.67 20.13 -7.62
C VAL A 110 -17.86 21.42 -7.82
N ARG A 111 -16.84 21.64 -6.97
CA ARG A 111 -15.97 22.81 -7.07
C ARG A 111 -15.20 22.84 -8.39
N ILE A 112 -14.69 21.71 -8.87
CA ILE A 112 -14.01 21.62 -10.17
C ILE A 112 -14.97 21.98 -11.31
N THR A 113 -16.22 21.50 -11.28
CA THR A 113 -17.23 21.88 -12.28
C THR A 113 -17.53 23.38 -12.24
N GLN A 114 -17.64 23.97 -11.05
CA GLN A 114 -17.84 25.41 -10.89
C GLN A 114 -16.66 26.22 -11.46
N LEU A 115 -15.42 25.84 -11.13
CA LEU A 115 -14.21 26.47 -11.66
C LEU A 115 -14.17 26.38 -13.20
N LYS A 116 -14.46 25.20 -13.77
CA LYS A 116 -14.52 25.04 -15.24
C LYS A 116 -15.56 25.94 -15.90
N ALA A 117 -16.74 26.04 -15.30
CA ALA A 117 -17.83 26.87 -15.81
C ALA A 117 -17.47 28.36 -15.71
N ASP A 118 -16.88 28.79 -14.60
CA ASP A 118 -16.43 30.16 -14.41
C ASP A 118 -15.30 30.54 -15.39
N TYR A 119 -14.28 29.69 -15.51
CA TYR A 119 -13.19 29.87 -16.46
C TYR A 119 -13.69 29.98 -17.90
N SER A 120 -14.64 29.11 -18.30
CA SER A 120 -15.21 29.13 -19.65
C SER A 120 -15.99 30.43 -19.92
N ARG A 121 -16.72 30.94 -18.91
CA ARG A 121 -17.43 32.22 -19.00
C ARG A 121 -16.46 33.38 -19.19
N ARG A 122 -15.43 33.46 -18.34
CA ARG A 122 -14.39 34.50 -18.37
C ARG A 122 -13.62 34.51 -19.68
N LEU A 123 -13.29 33.32 -20.19
CA LEU A 123 -12.65 33.16 -21.49
C LEU A 123 -13.54 33.66 -22.64
N ALA A 124 -14.85 33.44 -22.57
CA ALA A 124 -15.79 33.88 -23.60
C ALA A 124 -16.04 35.39 -23.56
N SER A 125 -16.01 36.02 -22.38
CA SER A 125 -16.19 37.46 -22.21
C SER A 125 -14.88 38.26 -22.26
N ASP A 126 -13.73 37.58 -22.32
CA ASP A 126 -12.39 38.13 -22.10
C ASP A 126 -12.27 38.98 -20.83
N ASP A 127 -12.97 38.55 -19.77
CA ASP A 127 -13.06 39.25 -18.48
C ASP A 127 -12.32 38.46 -17.40
N TRP A 128 -11.15 38.97 -17.03
CA TRP A 128 -10.24 38.36 -16.08
C TRP A 128 -10.19 39.09 -14.73
N ASP A 129 -11.19 39.94 -14.45
CA ASP A 129 -11.29 40.65 -13.16
C ASP A 129 -11.94 39.73 -12.11
N TYR A 130 -11.21 39.39 -11.04
CA TYR A 130 -11.60 38.38 -10.04
C TYR A 130 -12.18 38.97 -8.76
#